data_AF-A0A1J3G716-F1
#
_entry.id   AF-A0A1J3G716-F1
#
_cell.length_a   1.000
_cell.length_b   1.000
_cell.length_c   1.000
_cell.angle_alpha   90.00
_cell.angle_beta   90.00
_cell.angle_gamma   90.00
#
_symmetry.space_group_name_H-M   'P 1'
#
loop_
_entity.id
_entity.type
_entity.pdbx_description
1 polymer ?
#
loop_
_entity_poly.entity_id
_entity_poly.type
_entity_poly.pdbx_seq_one_letter_code
_entity_poly.pdbx_strand_id
1 'polypeptide(L)'
;YLQMTSQDKVELVVGIWSREDNGHWIFDPSPGTVPKTILLQSGLSYAALVSIVKGRLHLLEKNISVKLAYQYPEWMAIDDGDGSTPQFITDDQEVNVFINMTEQTKYPHSHNRER
;
A
#
# COMPACT_ATOMS: atom_id res chain seq x y z
N TYR A 1 6.86 -29.70 -0.38
CA TYR A 1 6.62 -28.37 0.21
C TYR A 1 6.02 -27.48 -0.86
N LEU A 2 4.72 -27.23 -0.81
CA LEU A 2 4.06 -26.26 -1.69
C LEU A 2 4.13 -24.92 -0.97
N GLN A 3 5.01 -24.02 -1.42
CA GLN A 3 4.90 -22.60 -1.09
C GLN A 3 3.56 -22.15 -1.64
N MET A 4 2.54 -22.07 -0.79
CA MET A 4 1.29 -21.44 -1.16
C MET A 4 1.64 -20.00 -1.51
N THR A 5 1.57 -19.65 -2.80
CA THR A 5 1.70 -18.27 -3.24
C THR A 5 0.52 -17.52 -2.63
N SER A 6 0.76 -16.88 -1.49
CA SER A 6 -0.16 -15.94 -0.88
C SER A 6 -0.39 -14.84 -1.92
N GLN A 7 -1.54 -14.90 -2.58
CA GLN A 7 -1.92 -13.90 -3.55
C GLN A 7 -2.82 -12.90 -2.83
N ASP A 8 -2.26 -11.72 -2.58
CA ASP A 8 -2.91 -10.67 -1.84
C ASP A 8 -3.63 -9.70 -2.78
N LYS A 9 -4.88 -9.36 -2.45
CA LYS A 9 -5.66 -8.34 -3.17
C LYS A 9 -5.55 -7.04 -2.37
N VAL A 10 -5.07 -5.99 -3.02
CA VAL A 10 -5.04 -4.65 -2.42
C VAL A 10 -5.77 -3.66 -3.31
N GLU A 11 -6.33 -2.65 -2.66
CA GLU A 11 -6.99 -1.53 -3.32
C GLU A 11 -5.96 -0.49 -3.74
N LEU A 12 -6.07 -0.05 -4.98
CA LEU A 12 -5.28 0.99 -5.61
C LEU A 12 -6.18 2.20 -5.81
N VAL A 13 -5.84 3.28 -5.11
CA VAL A 13 -6.52 4.56 -5.18
C VAL A 13 -5.56 5.63 -5.66
N VAL A 14 -6.03 6.53 -6.52
CA VAL A 14 -5.25 7.68 -7.00
C VAL A 14 -5.72 8.91 -6.24
N GLY A 15 -4.78 9.70 -5.76
CA GLY A 15 -5.08 10.85 -4.90
C GLY A 15 -3.82 11.63 -4.54
N ILE A 16 -4.00 12.58 -3.64
CA ILE A 16 -2.95 13.46 -3.14
C ILE A 16 -2.76 13.15 -1.65
N TRP A 17 -1.52 12.96 -1.24
CA TRP A 17 -1.15 13.00 0.17
C TRP A 17 -0.91 14.44 0.57
N SER A 18 -1.62 14.90 1.58
CA SER A 18 -1.50 16.25 2.15
C SER A 18 -1.26 16.12 3.65
N ARG A 19 -0.47 17.04 4.19
CA ARG A 19 -0.22 17.14 5.64
C ARG A 19 -1.06 18.28 6.19
N GLU A 20 -1.96 17.98 7.11
CA GLU A 20 -2.80 18.95 7.79
C GLU A 20 -1.99 19.80 8.80
N ASP A 21 -2.57 20.93 9.22
CA ASP A 21 -1.94 21.88 10.15
C ASP A 21 -1.66 21.26 11.54
N ASN A 22 -2.43 20.24 11.93
CA ASN A 22 -2.24 19.44 13.14
C ASN A 22 -1.07 18.43 13.01
N GLY A 23 -0.44 18.37 11.84
CA GLY A 23 0.66 17.44 11.54
C GLY A 23 0.23 16.13 10.88
N HIS A 24 -1.07 15.87 10.75
CA HIS A 24 -1.58 14.58 10.27
C HIS A 24 -1.50 14.41 8.76
N TRP A 25 -1.22 13.19 8.32
CA TRP A 25 -1.30 12.84 6.91
C TRP A 25 -2.70 12.37 6.53
N ILE A 26 -3.30 13.07 5.56
CA ILE A 26 -4.56 12.66 4.94
C ILE A 26 -4.31 12.29 3.48
N PHE A 27 -5.13 11.36 2.99
CA PHE A 27 -5.19 11.01 1.58
C PHE A 27 -6.48 11.52 0.98
N ASP A 28 -6.36 12.43 0.02
CA ASP A 28 -7.48 12.99 -0.74
C ASP A 28 -7.63 12.23 -2.08
N PRO A 29 -8.62 11.34 -2.23
CA PRO A 29 -8.82 10.60 -3.47
C PRO A 29 -9.19 11.56 -4.61
N SER A 30 -8.59 11.36 -5.78
CA SER A 30 -8.89 12.16 -6.96
C SER A 30 -10.35 11.96 -7.39
N PRO A 31 -11.16 13.03 -7.50
CA PRO A 31 -12.58 12.91 -7.79
C PRO A 31 -12.79 12.23 -9.16
N GLY A 32 -13.74 11.29 -9.20
CA GLY A 32 -14.04 10.50 -10.41
C GLY A 32 -13.12 9.29 -10.64
N THR A 33 -12.15 9.05 -9.76
CA THR A 33 -11.34 7.81 -9.83
C THR A 33 -12.01 6.72 -9.02
N VAL A 34 -12.45 5.65 -9.70
CA VAL A 34 -12.95 4.46 -9.02
C VAL A 34 -11.76 3.65 -8.51
N PRO A 35 -11.75 3.22 -7.23
CA PRO A 35 -10.71 2.34 -6.75
C PRO A 35 -10.58 1.06 -7.57
N LYS A 36 -9.35 0.64 -7.79
CA LYS A 36 -9.04 -0.56 -8.58
C LYS A 36 -8.37 -1.59 -7.70
N THR A 37 -8.62 -2.86 -7.93
CA THR A 37 -7.87 -3.91 -7.24
C THR A 37 -6.65 -4.32 -8.06
N ILE A 38 -5.51 -4.52 -7.39
CA ILE A 38 -4.33 -5.20 -7.93
C ILE A 38 -4.03 -6.45 -7.12
N LEU A 39 -3.28 -7.37 -7.73
CA LEU A 39 -2.84 -8.61 -7.12
C LEU A 39 -1.36 -8.49 -6.78
N LEU A 40 -1.03 -8.74 -5.52
CA LEU A 40 0.32 -8.88 -5.02
C LEU A 40 0.66 -10.36 -4.92
N GLN A 41 1.90 -10.68 -5.23
CA GLN A 41 2.45 -12.03 -5.12
C GLN A 41 3.83 -11.92 -4.46
N SER A 42 4.18 -12.86 -3.59
CA SER A 42 5.49 -12.89 -2.94
C SER A 42 6.62 -12.88 -3.98
N GLY A 43 7.67 -12.10 -3.74
CA GLY A 43 8.81 -11.96 -4.66
C GLY A 43 8.54 -11.04 -5.87
N LEU A 44 7.45 -10.27 -5.85
CA LEU A 44 7.21 -9.23 -6.85
C LEU A 44 8.30 -8.14 -6.77
N SER A 45 8.90 -7.78 -7.90
CA SER A 45 9.83 -6.64 -7.97
C SER A 45 9.08 -5.32 -8.08
N TYR A 46 9.75 -4.23 -7.72
CA TYR A 46 9.27 -2.87 -7.88
C TYR A 46 8.90 -2.55 -9.33
N ALA A 47 9.75 -2.94 -10.28
CA ALA A 47 9.48 -2.73 -11.70
C ALA A 47 8.22 -3.47 -12.16
N ALA A 48 7.99 -4.70 -11.68
CA ALA A 48 6.78 -5.46 -11.97
C ALA A 48 5.54 -4.83 -11.32
N LEU A 49 5.64 -4.39 -10.06
CA LEU A 49 4.55 -3.68 -9.37
C LEU A 49 4.17 -2.39 -10.10
N VAL A 50 5.14 -1.57 -10.50
CA VAL A 50 4.91 -0.35 -11.28
C VAL A 50 4.23 -0.68 -12.61
N SER A 51 4.65 -1.74 -13.30
CA SER A 51 4.02 -2.19 -14.54
C SER A 51 2.55 -2.59 -14.34
N ILE A 52 2.25 -3.34 -13.27
CA ILE A 52 0.88 -3.73 -12.90
C ILE A 52 0.03 -2.49 -12.62
N VAL A 53 0.53 -1.54 -11.83
CA VAL A 53 -0.18 -0.30 -11.48
C VAL A 53 -0.44 0.54 -12.73
N LYS A 54 0.56 0.78 -13.58
CA LYS A 54 0.41 1.52 -14.83
C LYS A 54 -0.61 0.87 -15.76
N GLY A 55 -0.54 -0.45 -15.93
CA GLY A 55 -1.51 -1.22 -16.71
C GLY A 55 -2.92 -1.09 -16.16
N ARG A 56 -3.08 -1.15 -14.83
CA ARG A 56 -4.38 -1.05 -14.17
C ARG A 56 -4.99 0.35 -14.28
N LEU A 57 -4.17 1.38 -14.26
CA LEU A 57 -4.57 2.78 -14.42
C LEU A 57 -4.65 3.23 -15.88
N HIS A 58 -4.34 2.36 -16.85
CA HIS A 58 -4.26 2.70 -18.28
C HIS A 58 -3.30 3.87 -18.57
N LEU A 59 -2.19 3.94 -17.83
CA LEU A 59 -1.12 4.92 -18.06
C LEU A 59 -0.20 4.38 -19.17
N LEU A 60 -0.63 4.60 -20.42
CA LEU A 60 0.01 4.02 -21.62
C LEU A 60 1.20 4.84 -22.12
N GLU A 61 1.39 6.07 -21.64
CA GLU A 61 2.51 6.90 -22.05
C GLU A 61 3.81 6.45 -21.38
N LYS A 62 4.88 6.33 -22.18
CA LYS A 62 6.18 5.80 -21.74
C LYS A 62 6.84 6.63 -20.64
N ASN A 63 6.57 7.93 -20.59
CA ASN A 63 7.27 8.89 -19.72
C ASN A 63 6.48 9.26 -18.47
N ILE A 64 5.36 8.58 -18.17
CA ILE A 64 4.63 8.81 -16.93
C ILE A 64 5.41 8.16 -15.78
N SER A 65 5.83 8.99 -14.82
CA SER A 65 6.32 8.54 -13.52
C SER A 65 5.13 8.29 -12.59
N VAL A 66 5.17 7.21 -11.83
CA VAL A 66 4.20 6.93 -10.77
C VAL A 66 4.93 6.89 -9.44
N LYS A 67 4.33 7.48 -8.41
CA LYS A 67 4.77 7.34 -7.03
C LYS A 67 3.79 6.44 -6.31
N LEU A 68 4.30 5.41 -5.64
CA LEU A 68 3.50 4.45 -4.89
C LEU A 68 3.74 4.73 -3.41
N ALA A 69 2.66 4.81 -2.64
CA ALA A 69 2.75 4.95 -1.20
C ALA A 69 1.58 4.24 -0.52
N TYR A 70 1.78 3.83 0.72
CA TYR A 70 0.77 3.20 1.57
C TYR A 70 0.87 3.71 3.00
N GLN A 71 -0.18 3.52 3.80
CA GLN A 71 -0.14 3.73 5.24
C GLN A 71 -0.22 2.38 5.97
N TYR A 72 0.50 2.30 7.09
CA TYR A 72 0.35 1.17 8.00
C TYR A 72 -1.05 1.19 8.62
N PRO A 73 -1.64 0.01 8.88
CA PRO A 73 -2.85 -0.07 9.69
C PRO A 73 -2.66 0.59 11.06
N GLU A 74 -3.74 1.13 11.63
CA GLU A 74 -3.71 1.83 12.94
C GLU A 74 -3.06 1.00 14.07
N TRP A 75 -3.22 -0.32 14.05
CA TRP A 75 -2.64 -1.21 15.07
C TRP A 75 -1.12 -1.43 14.92
N MET A 76 -0.58 -1.17 13.73
CA MET A 76 0.86 -1.24 13.43
C MET A 76 1.50 0.16 13.37
N ALA A 77 0.69 1.22 13.40
CA ALA A 77 1.15 2.58 13.54
C ALA A 77 1.86 2.73 14.89
N ILE A 78 3.15 3.07 14.86
CA ILE A 78 3.97 3.23 16.07
C ILE A 78 3.78 4.63 16.69
N ASP A 79 3.13 5.55 15.97
CA ASP A 79 3.03 6.95 16.38
C ASP A 79 1.69 7.28 17.09
N ASP A 80 1.78 8.03 18.19
CA ASP A 80 0.71 8.38 19.14
C ASP A 80 -0.20 9.50 18.60
N GLY A 81 -0.64 9.35 17.35
CA GLY A 81 -1.76 10.11 16.82
C GLY A 81 -1.44 11.24 15.86
N ASP A 82 -0.45 11.08 14.96
CA ASP A 82 -0.32 11.93 13.76
C ASP A 82 -0.77 11.22 12.47
N GLY A 83 -1.19 9.96 12.54
CA GLY A 83 -1.51 9.17 11.35
C GLY A 83 -0.24 8.89 10.54
N SER A 84 0.27 7.66 10.67
CA SER A 84 1.54 7.19 10.10
C SER A 84 1.89 7.86 8.77
N THR A 85 3.04 8.53 8.74
CA THR A 85 3.59 9.12 7.51
C THR A 85 3.50 8.11 6.35
N PRO A 86 2.98 8.51 5.17
CA PRO A 86 2.86 7.59 4.04
C PRO A 86 4.22 7.01 3.68
N GLN A 87 4.28 5.69 3.62
CA GLN A 87 5.49 4.94 3.28
C GLN A 87 5.58 4.82 1.77
N PHE A 88 6.64 5.36 1.20
CA PHE A 88 6.88 5.26 -0.24
C PHE A 88 7.43 3.88 -0.59
N ILE A 89 7.07 3.42 -1.78
CA ILE A 89 7.65 2.23 -2.40
C ILE A 89 8.49 2.72 -3.59
N THR A 90 9.79 2.47 -3.51
CA THR A 90 10.84 2.96 -4.41
C THR A 90 11.77 1.84 -4.86
N ASP A 91 11.84 0.72 -4.13
CA ASP A 91 12.66 -0.44 -4.47
C ASP A 91 12.01 -1.80 -4.15
N ASP A 92 12.72 -2.89 -4.48
CA ASP A 92 12.28 -4.27 -4.27
C ASP A 92 12.19 -4.65 -2.78
N GLN A 93 13.01 -4.05 -1.93
CA GLN A 93 12.97 -4.29 -0.48
C GLN A 93 11.67 -3.74 0.11
N GLU A 94 11.30 -2.51 -0.28
CA GLU A 94 10.05 -1.86 0.15
C GLU A 94 8.81 -2.59 -0.40
N VAL A 95 8.88 -3.18 -1.60
CA VAL A 95 7.80 -4.05 -2.11
C VAL A 95 7.59 -5.26 -1.20
N ASN A 96 8.67 -5.91 -0.77
CA ASN A 96 8.57 -7.05 0.13
C ASN A 96 8.00 -6.67 1.50
N VAL A 97 8.40 -5.50 2.04
CA VAL A 97 7.82 -4.98 3.29
C VAL A 97 6.32 -4.74 3.12
N PHE A 98 5.92 -4.11 2.03
CA PHE A 98 4.51 -3.86 1.72
C PHE A 98 3.68 -5.14 1.64
N ILE A 99 4.17 -6.17 0.93
CA ILE A 99 3.50 -7.48 0.81
C ILE A 99 3.38 -8.15 2.19
N ASN A 100 4.46 -8.18 2.97
CA ASN A 100 4.44 -8.80 4.29
C ASN A 100 3.47 -8.09 5.24
N MET A 101 3.34 -6.76 5.13
CA MET A 101 2.38 -5.98 5.91
C MET A 101 0.94 -6.32 5.51
N THR A 102 0.64 -6.45 4.22
CA THR A 102 -0.73 -6.76 3.76
C THR A 102 -1.16 -8.15 4.21
N GLU A 103 -0.21 -9.10 4.27
CA GLU A 103 -0.46 -10.44 4.79
C GLU A 103 -0.78 -10.42 6.29
N GLN A 104 -0.04 -9.65 7.10
CA GLN A 104 -0.31 -9.52 8.54
C GLN A 104 -1.66 -8.85 8.83
N THR A 105 -2.05 -7.86 8.01
CA THR A 105 -3.32 -7.14 8.19
C THR A 105 -4.54 -8.04 7.98
N LYS A 106 -4.42 -9.11 7.18
CA LYS A 106 -5.49 -10.09 6.99
C LYS A 106 -5.69 -11.04 8.17
N TYR A 107 -4.66 -11.19 9.00
CA TYR A 107 -4.67 -12.05 10.18
C TYR A 107 -4.29 -11.22 11.40
N PRO A 108 -5.13 -10.25 11.82
CA PRO A 108 -4.85 -9.50 13.02
C PRO A 108 -4.81 -10.49 14.17
N HIS A 109 -3.62 -10.72 14.73
CA HIS A 109 -3.49 -11.51 15.94
C HIS A 109 -4.45 -10.90 16.96
N SER A 110 -5.42 -11.71 17.40
CA SER A 110 -6.31 -11.39 18.51
C SER A 110 -5.43 -11.11 19.72
N HIS A 111 -5.09 -9.82 19.92
CA HIS A 111 -4.50 -9.35 21.15
C HIS A 111 -5.59 -9.48 22.20
N ASN A 112 -5.61 -10.65 22.86
CA ASN A 112 -6.35 -10.88 24.08
C ASN A 112 -6.08 -9.70 25.02
N ARG A 113 -7.09 -8.85 25.23
CA ARG A 113 -7.21 -8.11 26.47
C ARG A 113 -7.55 -9.14 27.55
N GLU A 114 -6.53 -9.81 28.08
CA GLU A 114 -6.62 -10.41 29.40
C GLU A 114 -6.68 -9.25 30.41
N ARG A 115 -7.86 -9.06 30.98
CA ARG A 115 -8.08 -8.43 32.28
C ARG A 115 -8.76 -9.45 33.18
#